data_AF-A0A3A8EM37-F1
#
_entry.id   AF-A0A3A8EM37-F1
#
_cell.length_a   1.000
_cell.length_b   1.000
_cell.length_c   1.000
_cell.angle_alpha   90.00
_cell.angle_beta   90.00
_cell.angle_gamma   90.00
#
_symmetry.space_group_name_H-M   'P 1'
#
loop_
_entity.id
_entity.type
_entity.pdbx_description
1 polymer ?
#
loop_
_entity_poly.entity_id
_entity_poly.type
_entity_poly.pdbx_seq_one_letter_code
_entity_poly.pdbx_strand_id
1 'polypeptide(L)'
;MNQKALNIATVAAGVLTTVTKGRTIYQATANAMDSVEIQGTLTGLKKKEAVMAFIKGLVINLGTNWDVYEELISTFIDQIKTAYNAVKDLFK
;
A
#
# COMPACT_ATOMS: atom_id res chain seq x y z
N MET A 1 27.20 -27.23 14.93
CA MET A 1 26.09 -26.53 14.24
C MET A 1 26.68 -25.72 13.09
N ASN A 2 26.42 -26.12 11.84
CA ASN A 2 26.84 -25.34 10.67
C ASN A 2 25.95 -24.09 10.57
N GLN A 3 26.50 -22.94 10.93
CA GLN A 3 25.87 -21.64 10.64
C GLN A 3 25.87 -21.49 9.11
N LYS A 4 24.70 -21.69 8.49
CA LYS A 4 24.55 -21.53 7.05
C LYS A 4 24.82 -20.04 6.75
N ALA A 5 26.01 -19.73 6.23
CA ALA A 5 26.40 -18.36 5.94
C ALA A 5 25.37 -17.74 5.00
N LEU A 6 24.71 -16.68 5.47
CA LEU A 6 23.75 -15.91 4.68
C LEU A 6 24.54 -15.27 3.53
N ASN A 7 24.41 -15.80 2.30
CA ASN A 7 25.16 -15.27 1.18
C ASN A 7 24.49 -14.00 0.64
N ILE A 8 25.29 -13.11 0.04
CA ILE A 8 24.85 -11.81 -0.47
C ILE A 8 23.68 -11.97 -1.46
N ALA A 9 23.71 -13.01 -2.31
CA ALA A 9 22.64 -13.27 -3.27
C ALA A 9 21.28 -13.58 -2.60
N THR A 10 21.29 -14.33 -1.48
CA THR A 10 20.08 -14.64 -0.70
C THR A 10 19.51 -13.38 -0.05
N VAL A 11 20.37 -12.52 0.48
CA VAL A 11 19.98 -11.22 1.02
C VAL A 11 19.37 -10.35 -0.07
N ALA A 12 20.03 -10.23 -1.21
CA ALA A 12 19.55 -9.43 -2.34
C ALA A 12 18.17 -9.92 -2.83
N ALA A 13 17.97 -11.24 -2.97
CA ALA A 13 16.68 -11.81 -3.34
C ALA A 13 15.58 -11.49 -2.30
N GLY A 14 15.90 -11.56 -1.00
CA GLY A 14 14.97 -11.19 0.08
C GLY A 14 14.60 -9.70 0.06
N VAL A 15 15.57 -8.82 -0.19
CA VAL A 15 15.35 -7.37 -0.33
C VAL A 15 14.45 -7.08 -1.53
N LEU A 16 14.77 -7.64 -2.71
CA LEU A 16 13.99 -7.45 -3.93
C LEU A 16 12.55 -7.95 -3.78
N THR A 17 12.36 -9.09 -3.11
CA THR A 17 11.03 -9.63 -2.81
C THR A 17 10.24 -8.65 -1.93
N THR A 18 10.88 -8.11 -0.88
CA THR A 18 10.25 -7.15 0.03
C THR A 18 9.88 -5.85 -0.69
N VAL A 19 10.79 -5.29 -1.50
CA VAL A 19 10.53 -4.09 -2.32
C VAL A 19 9.36 -4.32 -3.28
N THR A 20 9.32 -5.48 -3.93
CA THR A 20 8.25 -5.84 -4.87
C THR A 20 6.90 -5.91 -4.15
N LYS A 21 6.83 -6.60 -2.99
CA LYS A 21 5.61 -6.65 -2.17
C LYS A 21 5.13 -5.26 -1.75
N GLY A 22 6.05 -4.42 -1.26
CA GLY A 22 5.73 -3.04 -0.89
C GLY A 22 5.14 -2.25 -2.05
N ARG A 23 5.77 -2.30 -3.23
CA ARG A 23 5.26 -1.67 -4.45
C ARG A 23 3.86 -2.16 -4.80
N THR A 24 3.62 -3.47 -4.76
CA THR A 24 2.30 -4.06 -5.03
C THR A 24 1.24 -3.52 -4.07
N ILE A 25 1.55 -3.43 -2.78
CA ILE A 25 0.62 -2.91 -1.77
C ILE A 25 0.29 -1.43 -2.01
N TYR A 26 1.29 -0.58 -2.25
CA TYR A 26 1.05 0.84 -2.51
C TYR A 26 0.28 1.08 -3.82
N GLN A 27 0.59 0.34 -4.88
CA GLN A 27 -0.16 0.45 -6.13
C GLN A 27 -1.61 -0.02 -5.97
N ALA A 28 -1.83 -1.14 -5.26
CA ALA A 28 -3.19 -1.61 -4.96
C ALA A 28 -3.97 -0.59 -4.12
N THR A 29 -3.28 0.10 -3.21
CA THR A 29 -3.87 1.18 -2.39
C THR A 29 -4.34 2.33 -3.28
N ALA A 30 -3.51 2.82 -4.19
CA ALA A 30 -3.89 3.88 -5.13
C ALA A 30 -5.08 3.46 -6.02
N ASN A 31 -5.06 2.23 -6.57
CA ASN A 31 -6.15 1.72 -7.39
C ASN A 31 -7.46 1.60 -6.59
N ALA A 32 -7.38 1.23 -5.31
CA ALA A 32 -8.54 1.18 -4.43
C ALA A 32 -9.07 2.58 -4.11
N MET A 33 -8.19 3.58 -3.93
CA MET A 33 -8.59 4.99 -3.79
C MET A 33 -9.37 5.47 -5.01
N ASP A 34 -8.90 5.16 -6.22
CA ASP A 34 -9.61 5.52 -7.46
C ASP A 34 -10.97 4.85 -7.55
N SER A 35 -11.03 3.53 -7.28
CA SER A 35 -12.28 2.77 -7.30
C SER A 35 -13.33 3.36 -6.35
N VAL A 36 -12.92 3.70 -5.12
CA VAL A 36 -13.79 4.31 -4.11
C VAL A 36 -14.16 5.76 -4.48
N GLU A 37 -13.26 6.50 -5.13
CA GLU A 37 -13.57 7.84 -5.63
C GLU A 37 -14.65 7.79 -6.72
N ILE A 38 -14.52 6.86 -7.67
CA ILE A 38 -15.45 6.65 -8.80
C ILE A 38 -16.84 6.20 -8.32
N GLN A 39 -16.91 5.30 -7.32
CA GLN A 39 -18.19 4.83 -6.79
C GLN A 39 -19.06 5.97 -6.24
N GLY A 40 -18.44 7.03 -5.68
CA GLY A 40 -19.15 8.25 -5.26
C GLY A 40 -20.11 8.10 -4.07
N THR A 41 -20.29 6.89 -3.51
CA THR A 41 -21.24 6.60 -2.42
C THR A 41 -20.70 6.89 -1.02
N LEU A 42 -19.38 6.95 -0.87
CA LEU A 42 -18.70 7.21 0.40
C LEU A 42 -18.13 8.63 0.43
N THR A 43 -17.95 9.20 1.63
CA THR A 43 -17.39 10.55 1.82
C THR A 43 -16.20 10.52 2.77
N GLY A 44 -15.22 11.41 2.51
CA GLY A 44 -14.08 11.68 3.39
C GLY A 44 -13.49 10.45 4.07
N LEU A 45 -13.60 10.40 5.40
CA LEU A 45 -13.06 9.33 6.26
C LEU A 45 -13.56 7.94 5.86
N LYS A 46 -14.82 7.80 5.43
CA LYS A 46 -15.39 6.51 5.04
C LYS A 46 -14.73 5.94 3.78
N LYS A 47 -14.25 6.80 2.87
CA LYS A 47 -13.45 6.35 1.73
C LYS A 47 -12.13 5.74 2.21
N LYS A 48 -11.45 6.43 3.13
CA LYS A 48 -10.18 5.96 3.70
C LYS A 48 -10.36 4.65 4.45
N GLU A 49 -11.39 4.52 5.30
CA GLU A 49 -11.70 3.27 6.01
C GLU A 49 -11.94 2.10 5.05
N ALA A 50 -12.68 2.31 3.96
CA ALA A 50 -12.94 1.28 2.95
C ALA A 50 -11.66 0.82 2.24
N VAL A 51 -10.80 1.76 1.84
CA VAL A 51 -9.48 1.45 1.24
C VAL A 51 -8.62 0.68 2.24
N MET A 52 -8.53 1.14 3.49
CA MET A 52 -7.76 0.47 4.54
C MET A 52 -8.23 -0.97 4.77
N ALA A 53 -9.55 -1.20 4.84
CA ALA A 53 -10.11 -2.53 5.03
C ALA A 53 -9.78 -3.48 3.86
N PHE A 54 -9.87 -2.99 2.62
CA PHE A 54 -9.48 -3.76 1.43
C PHE A 54 -7.99 -4.14 1.46
N ILE A 55 -7.12 -3.16 1.73
CA ILE A 55 -5.66 -3.39 1.71
C ILE A 55 -5.22 -4.28 2.87
N LYS A 56 -5.88 -4.21 4.03
CA LYS A 56 -5.64 -5.15 5.12
C LYS A 56 -5.82 -6.59 4.67
N GLY A 57 -6.90 -6.89 3.94
CA GLY A 57 -7.11 -8.22 3.35
C GLY A 57 -5.98 -8.64 2.40
N LEU A 58 -5.54 -7.73 1.54
CA LEU A 58 -4.43 -7.98 0.61
C LEU A 58 -3.11 -8.27 1.34
N VAL A 59 -2.74 -7.45 2.33
CA VAL A 59 -1.49 -7.58 3.09
C VAL A 59 -1.42 -8.93 3.80
N ILE A 60 -2.53 -9.35 4.42
CA ILE A 60 -2.65 -10.65 5.08
C ILE A 60 -2.49 -11.79 4.05
N ASN A 61 -3.15 -11.69 2.89
CA ASN A 61 -3.06 -12.69 1.82
C ASN A 61 -1.63 -12.81 1.23
N LEU A 62 -0.84 -11.73 1.25
CA LEU A 62 0.56 -11.73 0.83
C LEU A 62 1.53 -12.28 1.89
N GLY A 63 1.00 -12.81 3.01
CA GLY A 63 1.78 -13.35 4.13
C GLY A 63 2.64 -12.29 4.81
N THR A 64 2.14 -11.05 4.88
CA THR A 64 2.86 -9.89 5.42
C THR A 64 2.17 -9.39 6.69
N ASN A 65 2.89 -8.67 7.56
CA ASN A 65 2.34 -8.16 8.81
C ASN A 65 1.55 -6.85 8.59
N TRP A 66 0.25 -6.87 8.86
CA TRP A 66 -0.60 -5.69 8.78
C TRP A 66 -0.12 -4.56 9.70
N ASP A 67 0.31 -4.86 10.92
CA ASP A 67 0.67 -3.84 11.92
C ASP A 67 1.87 -2.98 11.45
N VAL A 68 2.75 -3.54 10.62
CA VAL A 68 3.86 -2.80 9.99
C VAL A 68 3.36 -1.85 8.90
N TYR A 69 2.33 -2.26 8.18
CA TYR A 69 1.85 -1.55 6.99
C TYR A 69 0.70 -0.58 7.29
N GLU A 70 -0.02 -0.74 8.40
CA GLU A 70 -1.20 0.06 8.74
C GLU A 70 -0.90 1.57 8.70
N GLU A 71 0.10 2.00 9.46
CA GLU A 71 0.47 3.42 9.52
C GLU A 71 1.05 3.91 8.18
N LEU A 72 1.85 3.08 7.51
CA LEU A 72 2.46 3.40 6.23
C LEU A 72 1.40 3.62 5.14
N ILE A 73 0.41 2.74 5.05
CA ILE A 73 -0.69 2.84 4.08
C ILE A 73 -1.59 4.03 4.42
N SER A 74 -1.93 4.21 5.70
CA SER A 74 -2.75 5.33 6.16
C SER A 74 -2.12 6.68 5.78
N THR A 75 -0.81 6.81 6.01
CA THR A 75 -0.02 7.99 5.66
C THR A 75 0.05 8.18 4.14
N PHE A 76 0.28 7.11 3.39
CA PHE A 76 0.32 7.14 1.93
C PHE A 76 -1.00 7.62 1.32
N ILE A 77 -2.14 7.14 1.82
CA ILE A 77 -3.47 7.58 1.37
C ILE A 77 -3.62 9.10 1.53
N ASP A 78 -3.25 9.63 2.70
CA ASP A 78 -3.39 11.06 2.99
C ASP A 78 -2.48 11.91 2.09
N GLN A 79 -1.23 11.48 1.90
CA GLN A 79 -0.26 12.16 1.05
C GLN A 79 -0.70 12.17 -0.42
N ILE A 80 -1.10 11.01 -0.96
CA ILE A 80 -1.56 10.92 -2.36
C ILE A 80 -2.86 11.67 -2.56
N LYS A 81 -3.81 11.62 -1.63
CA LYS A 81 -5.05 12.40 -1.77
C LYS A 81 -4.77 13.91 -1.74
N THR A 82 -3.82 14.35 -0.91
CA THR A 82 -3.37 15.74 -0.86
C THR A 82 -2.75 16.15 -2.19
N ALA A 83 -1.79 15.36 -2.70
CA ALA A 83 -1.16 15.61 -4.00
C ALA A 83 -2.19 15.64 -5.14
N TYR A 84 -3.08 14.65 -5.20
CA TYR A 84 -4.18 14.58 -6.16
C TYR A 84 -5.05 15.83 -6.10
N ASN A 85 -5.51 16.26 -4.91
CA ASN A 85 -6.34 17.45 -4.79
C ASN A 85 -5.61 18.74 -5.20
N ALA A 86 -4.30 18.83 -4.97
CA ALA A 86 -3.50 19.98 -5.35
C ALA A 86 -3.31 20.12 -6.87
N VAL A 87 -3.27 18.99 -7.61
CA VAL A 87 -2.95 19.01 -9.05
C VAL A 87 -4.09 18.58 -9.96
N LYS A 88 -5.17 17.95 -9.46
CA LYS A 88 -6.26 17.43 -10.30
C LYS A 88 -6.88 18.50 -11.19
N ASP A 89 -6.94 19.74 -10.70
CA ASP A 89 -7.50 20.87 -11.43
C ASP A 89 -6.59 21.35 -12.58
N LEU A 90 -5.29 21.00 -12.56
CA LEU A 90 -4.34 21.27 -13.65
C LEU A 90 -4.52 20.30 -14.83
N PHE A 91 -5.19 19.16 -14.60
CA PHE A 91 -5.39 18.10 -15.58
C PHE A 91 -6.89 17.90 -15.91
N LYS A 92 -7.73 18.89 -15.59
CA LYS A 92 -9.14 18.92 -15.97
C LYS A 92 -9.35 19.43 -17.39
#